data_AF-A0A4V3P5I8-F1
#
_entry.id   AF-A0A4V3P5I8-F1
#
_cell.length_a   1.000
_cell.length_b   1.000
_cell.length_c   1.000
_cell.angle_alpha   90.00
_cell.angle_beta   90.00
_cell.angle_gamma   90.00
#
_symmetry.space_group_name_H-M   'P 1'
#
loop_
_entity.id
_entity.type
_entity.pdbx_description
1 polymer ?
#
loop_
_entity_poly.entity_id
_entity_poly.type
_entity_poly.pdbx_seq_one_letter_code
_entity_poly.pdbx_strand_id
1 'polypeptide(L)' 'SRAAALAHQARTVARRAERSVVSLLQFDAVRPVVQQYLNRLSDLCFILARCLNKHADRPDVLWQPQAKS' A
#
# COMPACT_ATOMS: atom_id res chain seq x y z
N SER A 1 -5.74 12.87 6.95
CA SER A 1 -5.25 14.17 6.41
C SER A 1 -5.07 14.08 4.89
N ARG A 2 -4.91 15.19 4.14
CA ARG A 2 -4.64 15.13 2.68
C ARG A 2 -3.37 14.33 2.38
N ALA A 3 -2.32 14.54 3.17
CA ALA A 3 -1.05 13.81 3.03
C ALA A 3 -1.24 12.29 3.22
N ALA A 4 -1.98 11.86 4.25
CA ALA A 4 -2.28 10.44 4.45
C ALA A 4 -3.11 9.83 3.30
N ALA A 5 -4.05 10.59 2.73
CA ALA A 5 -4.82 10.13 1.57
C ALA A 5 -3.93 9.92 0.33
N LEU A 6 -2.98 10.83 0.08
CA LEU A 6 -1.98 10.66 -0.98
C LEU A 6 -1.06 9.46 -0.74
N ALA A 7 -0.69 9.18 0.50
CA ALA A 7 0.10 7.99 0.86
C ALA A 7 -0.70 6.70 0.61
N HIS A 8 -2.01 6.68 0.92
CA HIS A 8 -2.88 5.57 0.55
C HIS A 8 -3.03 5.43 -0.98
N GLN A 9 -3.12 6.52 -1.72
CA GLN A 9 -3.13 6.48 -3.19
C GLN A 9 -1.80 5.92 -3.74
N ALA A 10 -0.66 6.31 -3.18
CA ALA A 10 0.63 5.73 -3.56
C ALA A 10 0.67 4.22 -3.29
N ARG A 11 0.11 3.75 -2.17
CA ARG A 11 -0.02 2.32 -1.86
C ARG A 11 -0.84 1.59 -2.92
N THR A 12 -1.97 2.13 -3.39
CA THR A 12 -2.78 1.44 -4.42
C THR A 12 -2.06 1.37 -5.76
N VAL A 13 -1.28 2.40 -6.12
CA VAL A 13 -0.42 2.39 -7.31
C VAL A 13 0.69 1.35 -7.18
N ALA A 14 1.38 1.25 -6.04
CA ALA A 14 2.40 0.23 -5.80
C ALA A 14 1.84 -1.19 -5.93
N ARG A 15 0.65 -1.44 -5.36
CA ARG A 15 -0.05 -2.74 -5.48
C ARG A 15 -0.49 -3.05 -6.92
N ARG A 16 -0.86 -2.03 -7.71
CA ARG A 16 -1.17 -2.21 -9.13
C ARG A 16 0.08 -2.58 -9.93
N ALA A 17 1.20 -1.91 -9.67
CA ALA A 17 2.49 -2.25 -10.28
C ALA A 17 2.94 -3.67 -9.91
N GLU A 18 2.77 -4.08 -8.65
CA GLU A 18 3.04 -5.46 -8.19
C GLU A 18 2.27 -6.48 -9.04
N ARG A 19 0.96 -6.29 -9.24
CA ARG A 19 0.14 -7.17 -10.10
C ARG A 19 0.60 -7.18 -11.55
N SER A 20 0.98 -6.02 -12.10
CA SER A 20 1.52 -5.95 -13.47
C SER A 20 2.82 -6.72 -13.61
N VAL A 21 3.71 -6.66 -12.61
CA VAL A 21 4.96 -7.46 -12.60
C VAL A 21 4.66 -8.95 -12.48
N VAL A 22 3.71 -9.35 -11.64
CA VAL A 22 3.27 -10.75 -11.54
C VAL A 22 2.70 -11.27 -12.86
N SER A 23 1.94 -10.45 -13.57
CA SER A 23 1.46 -10.77 -14.92
C SER A 23 2.60 -10.88 -15.92
N LEU A 24 3.59 -9.98 -15.86
CA LEU A 24 4.74 -9.98 -16.76
C LEU A 24 5.62 -11.23 -16.58
N LEU A 25 5.76 -11.73 -15.35
CA LEU A 25 6.50 -12.95 -15.04
C LEU A 25 5.97 -14.21 -15.73
N GLN A 26 4.74 -14.18 -16.23
CA GLN A 26 4.19 -15.27 -17.04
C GLN A 26 4.78 -15.30 -18.46
N PHE A 27 5.35 -14.19 -18.92
CA PHE A 27 5.84 -14.01 -20.29
C PHE A 27 7.35 -13.75 -20.37
N ASP A 28 7.95 -13.13 -19.35
CA ASP A 28 9.36 -12.77 -19.34
C ASP A 28 9.97 -12.81 -17.93
N ALA A 29 11.27 -13.06 -17.85
CA ALA A 29 12.01 -13.11 -16.60
C ALA A 29 12.20 -11.70 -16.03
N VAL A 30 11.56 -11.42 -14.90
CA VAL A 30 11.79 -10.20 -14.12
C VAL A 30 12.70 -10.52 -12.94
N ARG A 31 13.64 -9.62 -12.63
CA ARG A 31 14.50 -9.75 -11.45
C ARG A 31 13.65 -9.92 -10.19
N PRO A 32 13.86 -10.96 -9.36
CA PRO A 32 13.05 -11.22 -8.16
C PRO A 32 12.97 -10.05 -7.18
N VAL A 33 14.02 -9.23 -7.13
CA VAL A 33 14.09 -8.02 -6.28
C VAL A 33 12.97 -7.02 -6.57
N VAL A 34 12.44 -6.97 -7.81
CA VAL A 34 11.39 -6.02 -8.19
C VAL A 34 10.08 -6.32 -7.46
N GLN A 35 9.69 -7.60 -7.37
CA GLN A 35 8.49 -8.01 -6.63
C GLN A 35 8.63 -7.71 -5.14
N GLN A 36 9.78 -8.08 -4.56
CA GLN A 36 10.07 -7.82 -3.14
C GLN A 36 10.05 -6.32 -2.84
N TYR A 37 10.62 -5.51 -3.72
CA TYR A 37 10.64 -4.05 -3.59
C TYR A 37 9.22 -3.47 -3.62
N LEU A 38 8.39 -3.84 -4.60
CA LEU A 38 7.01 -3.35 -4.71
C LEU A 38 6.15 -3.74 -3.51
N ASN A 39 6.35 -4.95 -2.99
CA ASN A 39 5.69 -5.42 -1.79
C ASN A 39 6.05 -4.53 -0.59
N ARG A 40 7.35 -4.33 -0.32
CA ARG A 40 7.85 -3.48 0.78
C ARG A 40 7.47 -2.01 0.61
N LEU A 41 7.47 -1.50 -0.60
CA LEU A 41 7.03 -0.13 -0.91
C LEU A 41 5.56 0.05 -0.53
N SER A 42 4.71 -0.93 -0.84
CA SER A 42 3.28 -0.85 -0.49
C SER A 42 3.07 -0.79 1.04
N ASP A 43 3.89 -1.51 1.81
CA ASP A 43 3.86 -1.50 3.28
C ASP A 43 4.38 -0.18 3.85
N LEU A 44 5.48 0.34 3.28
CA LEU A 44 5.99 1.66 3.65
C LEU A 44 4.93 2.75 3.45
N CYS A 45 4.22 2.74 2.31
CA CYS A 45 3.14 3.70 2.05
C CYS A 45 2.00 3.59 3.08
N PHE A 46 1.71 2.39 3.60
CA PHE A 46 0.72 2.21 4.67
C PHE A 46 1.19 2.82 5.99
N ILE A 47 2.44 2.56 6.38
CA ILE A 47 3.02 3.14 7.60
C ILE A 47 3.09 4.66 7.48
N LEU A 48 3.53 5.18 6.33
CA LEU A 48 3.57 6.62 6.04
C LEU A 48 2.18 7.26 6.18
N ALA A 49 1.13 6.62 5.66
CA ALA A 49 -0.23 7.13 5.80
C ALA A 49 -0.64 7.30 7.28
N ARG A 50 -0.33 6.31 8.11
CA ARG A 50 -0.60 6.34 9.56
C ARG A 50 0.24 7.39 10.29
N CYS A 51 1.53 7.49 9.96
CA CYS A 51 2.41 8.53 10.49
C CYS A 51 1.90 9.93 10.13
N LEU A 52 1.43 10.14 8.89
CA LEU A 52 0.88 11.41 8.42
C LEU A 52 -0.49 11.75 9.00
N ASN A 53 -1.28 10.75 9.42
CA ASN A 53 -2.49 10.98 10.21
C ASN A 53 -2.12 11.38 11.64
N LYS A 54 -1.20 10.64 12.28
CA LYS A 54 -0.72 10.93 13.63
C LYS A 54 -0.10 12.32 13.73
N HIS A 55 0.73 12.72 12.77
CA HIS A 55 1.36 14.05 12.75
C HIS A 55 0.36 15.19 12.50
N ALA A 56 -0.82 14.88 11.95
CA ALA A 56 -1.88 15.85 11.71
C ALA A 56 -2.96 15.81 12.82
N ASP A 57 -2.66 15.20 13.97
CA ASP A 57 -3.59 14.96 15.09
C ASP A 57 -4.95 14.37 14.65
N ARG A 58 -4.93 13.53 13.62
CA ARG A 58 -6.13 12.83 13.13
C ARG A 58 -6.11 11.36 13.52
N PRO A 59 -7.22 10.82 14.04
CA PRO A 59 -7.32 9.39 14.32
C PRO A 59 -7.28 8.58 13.01
N ASP A 60 -6.65 7.41 13.06
CA ASP A 60 -6.73 6.43 11.98
C ASP A 60 -8.13 5.82 11.91
N VAL A 61 -8.61 5.54 10.68
CA VAL A 61 -9.87 4.83 10.48
C VAL A 61 -9.62 3.34 10.76
N LEU A 62 -10.00 2.90 11.96
CA LEU A 62 -9.95 1.50 12.33
C LEU A 62 -11.08 0.72 11.66
N TRP A 63 -10.76 -0.45 11.11
CA TRP A 63 -11.77 -1.36 10.61
C TRP A 63 -12.61 -1.88 11.77
N GLN A 64 -13.93 -1.69 11.70
CA GLN A 64 -14.89 -2.22 12.66
C GLN A 64 -15.54 -3.48 12.06
N PRO A 65 -15.28 -4.68 12.60
CA PRO A 65 -16.03 -5.87 12.21
C PRO A 65 -17.50 -5.67 12.55
N GLN A 66 -18.41 -5.89 11.59
CA GLN A 66 -19.82 -6.03 11.92
C GLN A 66 -20.00 -7.29 12.78
N ALA A 67 -20.58 -7.14 13.97
CA ALA A 67 -20.97 -8.28 14.79
C ALA A 67 -21.97 -9.13 14.01
N LYS A 68 -21.70 -10.44 13.92
CA LYS A 68 -22.66 -11.40 13.34
C LYS A 68 -23.89 -11.42 14.24
N SER A 69 -25.04 -11.02 13.67
CA SER A 69 -26.36 -11.17 14.31
C SER A 69 -26.84 -12.61 14.24
#